data_AF-A0A2P6QSW7-F1
#
_entry.id   AF-A0A2P6QSW7-F1
#
_cell.length_a   1.000
_cell.length_b   1.000
_cell.length_c   1.000
_cell.angle_alpha   90.00
_cell.angle_beta   90.00
_cell.angle_gamma   90.00
#
_symmetry.space_group_name_H-M   'P 1'
#
loop_
_entity.id
_entity.type
_entity.pdbx_description
1 polymer ?
#
loop_
_entity_poly.entity_id
_entity_poly.type
_entity_poly.pdbx_seq_one_letter_code
_entity_poly.pdbx_strand_id
1 'polypeptide(L)'
;MAVSMRDLDPAFHGAGQKAGLEIWRIENFRPVIVPQSSHGKFFMGDSYVILKTTASKSGALRHDIHYWLGKDTSQALQPLRQWN
;
A
#
# COMPACT_ATOMS: atom_id res chain seq x y z
N MET A 1 19.98 2.08 -0.96
CA MET A 1 19.23 3.34 -1.04
C MET A 1 18.50 3.51 0.28
N ALA A 2 18.81 4.53 1.07
CA ALA A 2 18.08 4.81 2.31
C ALA A 2 16.94 5.76 1.97
N VAL A 3 15.71 5.27 1.98
CA VAL A 3 14.53 6.15 1.92
C VAL A 3 14.53 6.97 3.21
N SER A 4 14.62 8.29 3.09
CA SER A 4 14.50 9.19 4.23
C SER A 4 13.09 9.06 4.80
N MET A 5 12.96 8.80 6.10
CA MET A 5 11.66 8.73 6.79
C MET A 5 10.86 10.04 6.68
N ARG A 6 11.50 11.16 6.27
CA ARG A 6 10.84 12.46 6.07
C ARG A 6 9.99 12.51 4.80
N ASP A 7 10.27 11.64 3.83
CA ASP A 7 9.57 11.59 2.53
C ASP A 7 8.55 10.44 2.49
N LEU A 8 8.32 9.77 3.62
CA LEU A 8 7.35 8.69 3.74
C LEU A 8 5.93 9.26 3.84
N ASP A 9 5.01 8.74 3.04
CA ASP A 9 3.59 9.11 3.17
C ASP A 9 3.09 8.76 4.59
N PRO A 10 2.37 9.67 5.26
CA PRO A 10 1.88 9.45 6.61
C PRO A 10 1.08 8.16 6.81
N ALA A 11 0.43 7.64 5.76
CA ALA A 11 -0.33 6.40 5.85
C ALA A 11 0.55 5.16 6.08
N PHE A 12 1.85 5.23 5.79
CA PHE A 12 2.81 4.16 6.02
C PHE A 12 3.60 4.31 7.32
N HIS A 13 3.36 5.36 8.12
CA HIS A 13 4.02 5.49 9.41
C HIS A 13 3.67 4.30 10.30
N GLY A 14 4.70 3.59 10.76
CA GLY A 14 4.51 2.41 11.61
C GLY A 14 4.24 1.10 10.85
N ALA A 15 4.10 1.15 9.53
CA ALA A 15 3.83 -0.03 8.72
C ALA A 15 4.90 -1.10 8.93
N GLY A 16 4.46 -2.34 9.19
CA GLY A 16 5.33 -3.48 9.39
C GLY A 16 6.04 -3.56 10.74
N GLN A 17 5.82 -2.63 11.68
CA GLN A 17 6.47 -2.74 13.01
C GLN A 17 5.88 -3.85 13.89
N LYS A 18 4.69 -4.35 13.55
CA LYS A 18 4.01 -5.43 14.28
C LYS A 18 3.58 -6.53 13.32
N ALA A 19 3.61 -7.78 13.79
CA ALA A 19 3.01 -8.90 13.07
C ALA A 19 1.52 -8.63 12.82
N GLY A 20 1.08 -8.82 11.57
CA GLY A 20 -0.25 -8.41 11.15
C GLY A 20 -0.43 -8.40 9.64
N LEU A 21 -1.61 -7.96 9.21
CA LEU A 21 -1.94 -7.67 7.83
C LEU A 21 -2.40 -6.22 7.76
N GLU A 22 -1.71 -5.44 6.94
CA GLU A 22 -2.03 -4.04 6.68
C GLU A 22 -2.34 -3.91 5.19
N ILE A 23 -3.45 -3.25 4.87
CA ILE A 23 -3.92 -3.08 3.49
C ILE A 23 -4.21 -1.60 3.30
N TRP A 24 -3.66 -1.01 2.25
CA TRP A 24 -3.95 0.34 1.81
C TRP A 24 -4.61 0.31 0.46
N ARG A 25 -5.65 1.12 0.30
CA ARG A 25 -6.25 1.45 -1.00
C ARG A 25 -5.59 2.73 -1.52
N ILE A 26 -5.33 2.79 -2.82
CA ILE A 26 -4.81 4.00 -3.45
C ILE A 26 -5.99 4.87 -3.89
N GLU A 27 -6.15 6.02 -3.25
CA GLU A 27 -7.17 7.01 -3.57
C GLU A 27 -6.48 8.33 -3.92
N ASN A 28 -6.75 8.90 -5.11
CA ASN A 28 -6.14 10.16 -5.55
C ASN A 28 -4.61 10.20 -5.41
N PHE A 29 -3.95 9.10 -5.79
CA PHE A 29 -2.50 8.89 -5.67
C PHE A 29 -1.96 8.87 -4.22
N ARG A 30 -2.83 8.73 -3.23
CA ARG A 30 -2.43 8.60 -1.83
C ARG A 30 -2.89 7.26 -1.26
N PRO A 31 -2.05 6.59 -0.45
CA PRO A 31 -2.45 5.41 0.30
C PRO A 31 -3.45 5.79 1.42
N VAL A 32 -4.54 5.05 1.51
CA VAL A 32 -5.56 5.16 2.56
C VAL A 32 -5.72 3.80 3.22
N ILE A 33 -5.62 3.74 4.55
CA ILE A 33 -5.73 2.48 5.29
C ILE A 33 -7.12 1.85 5.11
N VAL A 34 -7.18 0.57 4.78
CA VAL A 34 -8.43 -0.17 4.66
C VAL A 34 -8.81 -0.74 6.04
N PRO A 35 -10.02 -0.42 6.56
CA PRO A 35 -10.49 -0.98 7.82
C PRO A 35 -10.48 -2.51 7.81
N GLN A 36 -10.14 -3.13 8.94
CA GLN A 36 -10.11 -4.60 9.07
C GLN A 36 -11.43 -5.28 8.72
N SER A 37 -12.57 -4.63 8.97
CA SER A 37 -13.91 -5.10 8.57
C SER A 37 -14.11 -5.25 7.06
N SER A 38 -13.27 -4.57 6.27
CA SER A 38 -13.32 -4.54 4.81
C SER A 38 -12.18 -5.34 4.18
N HIS A 39 -11.33 -5.99 4.98
CA HIS A 39 -10.28 -6.86 4.45
C HIS A 39 -10.90 -8.01 3.66
N GLY A 40 -10.33 -8.31 2.49
CA GLY A 40 -10.84 -9.33 1.57
C GLY A 40 -11.89 -8.84 0.57
N LYS A 41 -12.38 -7.60 0.71
CA LYS A 41 -13.25 -6.96 -0.30
C LYS A 41 -12.42 -6.04 -1.16
N PHE A 42 -12.14 -6.46 -2.39
CA PHE A 42 -11.36 -5.67 -3.36
C PHE A 42 -12.27 -5.18 -4.48
N PHE A 43 -12.24 -3.88 -4.74
CA PHE A 43 -13.04 -3.24 -5.79
C PHE A 43 -12.25 -3.17 -7.10
N MET A 44 -12.83 -3.65 -8.20
CA MET A 44 -12.14 -3.75 -9.51
C MET A 44 -11.67 -2.42 -10.12
N GLY A 45 -12.22 -1.28 -9.66
CA GLY A 45 -11.78 0.06 -10.08
C GLY A 45 -10.63 0.65 -9.26
N ASP A 46 -10.20 -0.02 -8.19
CA ASP A 46 -9.23 0.50 -7.22
C ASP A 46 -7.92 -0.32 -7.22
N SER A 47 -6.84 0.31 -6.77
CA SER A 47 -5.55 -0.35 -6.56
C SER A 47 -5.28 -0.50 -5.07
N TYR A 48 -4.64 -1.60 -4.67
CA TYR A 48 -4.34 -1.88 -3.27
C TYR A 48 -2.89 -2.31 -3.09
N VAL A 49 -2.32 -1.92 -1.95
CA VAL A 49 -1.04 -2.40 -1.43
C VAL A 49 -1.32 -3.20 -0.17
N ILE A 50 -0.74 -4.38 -0.06
CA ILE A 50 -0.92 -5.30 1.05
C ILE A 50 0.44 -5.62 1.63
N LEU A 51 0.61 -5.39 2.92
CA LEU A 51 1.78 -5.78 3.69
C LEU A 51 1.37 -6.87 4.68
N LYS A 52 1.95 -8.06 4.52
CA LYS A 52 1.90 -9.11 5.52
C LYS A 52 3.20 -9.09 6.32
N THR A 53 3.08 -8.85 7.62
CA THR A 53 4.21 -8.97 8.53
C THR A 53 4.03 -10.22 9.38
N THR A 54 5.02 -11.11 9.34
CA THR A 54 5.05 -12.34 10.12
C THR A 54 6.22 -12.32 11.10
N ALA A 55 5.95 -12.61 12.37
CA ALA A 55 7.02 -12.77 13.35
C ALA A 55 7.53 -14.22 13.31
N SER A 56 8.84 -14.38 13.15
CA SER A 56 9.52 -15.68 13.30
C SER A 56 9.62 -16.06 14.78
N LYS A 57 9.85 -17.35 15.04
CA LYS A 57 10.16 -17.86 16.39
C LYS A 57 11.39 -17.20 17.02
N SER A 58 12.29 -16.66 16.20
CA SER A 58 13.47 -15.91 16.63
C SER A 58 13.21 -14.43 16.95
N GLY A 59 11.96 -13.96 16.82
CA GLY A 59 11.61 -12.54 17.00
C GLY A 59 11.88 -11.66 15.77
N ALA A 60 12.52 -12.19 14.72
CA ALA A 60 12.70 -11.48 13.46
C ALA A 60 11.36 -11.28 12.74
N LEU A 61 11.14 -10.08 12.20
CA LEU A 61 9.97 -9.78 11.37
C LEU A 61 10.29 -10.05 9.90
N ARG A 62 9.40 -10.78 9.23
CA ARG A 62 9.41 -11.00 7.80
C ARG A 62 8.27 -10.20 7.18
N HIS A 63 8.58 -9.51 6.08
CA HIS A 63 7.63 -8.69 5.34
C HIS A 63 7.42 -9.27 3.95
N ASP A 64 6.17 -9.59 3.63
CA ASP A 64 5.75 -10.00 2.29
C ASP A 64 4.80 -8.89 1.76
N ILE A 65 5.20 -8.24 0.66
CA ILE A 65 4.46 -7.13 0.05
C ILE A 65 3.79 -7.62 -1.23
N HIS A 66 2.49 -7.38 -1.33
CA HIS A 66 1.68 -7.70 -2.50
C HIS A 66 0.98 -6.44 -2.98
N TYR A 67 0.84 -6.30 -4.29
CA TYR A 67 0.02 -5.25 -4.88
C TYR A 67 -1.08 -5.90 -5.72
N TRP A 68 -2.26 -5.32 -5.64
CA TRP A 68 -3.41 -5.72 -6.43
C TRP A 68 -3.86 -4.55 -7.30
N LEU A 69 -3.94 -4.80 -8.59
CA LEU A 69 -4.40 -3.84 -9.58
C LEU A 69 -5.77 -4.29 -10.05
N GLY A 70 -6.79 -3.49 -9.73
CA GLY A 70 -8.13 -3.74 -10.21
C GLY A 70 -8.17 -3.66 -11.74
N LYS A 71 -8.94 -4.54 -12.39
CA LYS A 71 -9.03 -4.60 -13.85
C LYS A 71 -9.43 -3.26 -14.50
N ASP A 72 -10.27 -2.51 -13.83
CA ASP A 72 -10.82 -1.24 -14.30
C ASP A 72 -10.11 -0.03 -13.66
N THR A 73 -8.99 -0.27 -12.95
CA THR A 73 -8.15 0.83 -12.47
C THR A 73 -7.62 1.61 -13.65
N SER A 74 -7.88 2.92 -13.63
CA SER A 74 -7.32 3.81 -14.63
C SER A 74 -5.81 3.85 -14.41
N GLN A 75 -5.04 3.30 -15.35
CA GLN A 75 -3.62 3.62 -15.44
C GLN A 75 -3.58 5.11 -15.76
N ALA A 76 -3.41 5.95 -14.74
CA ALA A 76 -3.29 7.37 -14.93
C ALA A 76 -2.00 7.63 -15.70
N LEU A 77 -2.07 7.53 -17.02
CA LEU A 77 -1.21 8.24 -17.94
C LEU A 77 -1.33 9.69 -17.53
N GLN A 78 -0.34 10.20 -16.79
CA GLN A 78 -0.15 11.63 -16.68
C GLN A 78 -0.12 12.13 -18.13
N PRO A 79 -1.10 12.93 -18.58
CA PRO A 79 -0.99 13.54 -19.89
C PRO A 79 0.33 14.29 -19.85
N LEU A 80 1.21 13.99 -20.81
CA LEU A 80 2.43 14.74 -21.04
C LEU A 80 2.08 16.21 -20.85
N ARG A 81 2.70 16.81 -19.84
CA ARG A 81 2.76 18.24 -19.60
C ARG A 81 2.84 18.90 -20.98
N GLN A 82 1.71 19.38 -21.50
CA GLN A 82 1.66 20.09 -22.76
C GLN A 82 2.45 21.36 -22.50
N TRP A 83 3.73 21.32 -22.84
CA TRP A 83 4.52 22.51 -23.04
C TRP A 83 3.94 23.20 -24.28
N ASN A 84 3.12 24.22 -24.04
CA ASN A 84 3.11 25.43 -24.86
C ASN A 84 3.79 26.52 -24.03
#